data_AF-A0A2N2BN24-F1
#
_entry.id   AF-A0A2N2BN24-F1
#
_cell.length_a   1.000
_cell.length_b   1.000
_cell.length_c   1.000
_cell.angle_alpha   90.00
_cell.angle_beta   90.00
_cell.angle_gamma   90.00
#
_symmetry.space_group_name_H-M   'P 1'
#
loop_
_entity.id
_entity.type
_entity.pdbx_description
1 polymer ?
#
loop_
_entity_poly.entity_id
_entity_poly.type
_entity_poly.pdbx_seq_one_letter_code
_entity_poly.pdbx_strand_id
1 'polypeptide(L)'
;MTAALLVERNGIIYAKTPIDVKDHHDIKFITDIKQGESVRIGYGNPAKIIKNARDIQDRVQAFNPEGIFSYSCTCRRFLLQNEVESLKDFIDRADKALYEAKHKGRNYVVLK
;
A
#
# COMPACT_ATOMS: atom_id res chain seq x y z
N MET A 1 -0.05 12.26 8.19
CA MET A 1 -1.51 12.03 8.34
C MET A 1 -2.04 11.43 7.04
N THR A 2 -2.47 10.16 7.05
CA THR A 2 -2.89 9.40 5.84
C THR A 2 -4.40 9.31 5.69
N ALA A 3 -5.13 10.35 6.07
CA ALA A 3 -6.57 10.42 5.86
C ALA A 3 -6.82 10.94 4.45
N ALA A 4 -7.58 10.19 3.64
CA ALA A 4 -8.01 10.63 2.32
C ALA A 4 -9.41 11.25 2.45
N LEU A 5 -9.68 12.33 1.72
CA LEU A 5 -11.05 12.80 1.54
C LEU A 5 -11.70 11.98 0.41
N LEU A 6 -12.85 11.40 0.68
CA LEU A 6 -13.62 10.62 -0.28
C LEU A 6 -14.71 11.52 -0.87
N VAL A 7 -14.62 11.76 -2.17
CA VAL A 7 -15.56 12.59 -2.93
C VAL A 7 -16.31 11.69 -3.90
N GLU A 8 -17.64 11.80 -3.94
CA GLU A 8 -18.47 11.03 -4.87
C GLU A 8 -18.92 11.89 -6.03
N ARG A 9 -18.62 11.47 -7.26
CA ARG A 9 -19.08 12.13 -8.49
C ARG A 9 -19.66 11.07 -9.41
N ASN A 10 -20.92 11.22 -9.82
CA ASN A 10 -21.61 10.30 -10.72
C ASN A 10 -21.55 8.82 -10.24
N GLY A 11 -21.69 8.58 -8.93
CA GLY A 11 -21.61 7.24 -8.33
C GLY A 11 -20.19 6.65 -8.20
N ILE A 12 -19.16 7.39 -8.60
CA ILE A 12 -17.76 6.98 -8.46
C ILE A 12 -17.15 7.67 -7.24
N ILE A 13 -16.56 6.89 -6.33
CA ILE A 13 -15.86 7.40 -5.15
C ILE A 13 -14.39 7.63 -5.49
N TYR A 14 -13.95 8.87 -5.38
CA TYR A 14 -12.57 9.30 -5.58
C TYR A 14 -11.90 9.53 -4.23
N ALA A 15 -10.77 8.87 -4.00
CA ALA A 15 -9.91 9.16 -2.87
C ALA A 15 -8.96 10.33 -3.18
N LYS A 16 -9.06 11.39 -2.40
CA LYS A 16 -8.24 12.60 -2.50
C LYS A 16 -7.25 12.60 -1.35
N THR A 17 -6.03 12.16 -1.64
CA THR A 17 -4.93 12.16 -0.67
C THR A 17 -4.30 13.56 -0.59
N PRO A 18 -4.21 14.17 0.61
CA PRO A 18 -3.41 15.36 0.83
C PRO A 18 -1.95 15.11 0.46
N ILE A 19 -1.32 16.08 -0.20
CA ILE A 19 0.13 16.04 -0.48
C ILE A 19 0.93 17.03 0.35
N ASP A 20 0.27 18.03 0.92
CA ASP A 20 0.91 19.06 1.73
C ASP A 20 -0.10 19.72 2.68
N VAL A 21 0.38 20.22 3.82
CA VAL A 21 -0.39 21.02 4.77
C VAL A 21 0.46 22.25 5.09
N LYS A 22 -0.04 23.44 4.76
CA LYS A 22 0.69 24.70 4.96
C LYS A 22 0.37 25.31 6.31
N ASP A 23 1.23 26.21 6.77
CA ASP A 23 1.16 26.90 8.07
C ASP A 23 -0.15 27.68 8.30
N HIS A 24 -0.86 28.06 7.24
CA HIS A 24 -2.12 28.82 7.30
C HIS A 24 -3.39 27.95 7.20
N HIS A 25 -3.33 26.69 7.64
CA HIS A 25 -4.46 25.73 7.61
C HIS A 25 -4.92 25.29 6.21
N ASP A 26 -4.12 25.58 5.18
CA ASP A 26 -4.41 25.12 3.82
C ASP A 26 -3.92 23.68 3.62
N ILE A 27 -4.77 22.86 3.00
CA ILE A 27 -4.42 21.48 2.63
C ILE A 27 -4.36 21.40 1.10
N LYS A 28 -3.23 20.94 0.56
CA LYS A 28 -3.04 20.79 -0.89
C LYS A 28 -3.36 19.36 -1.33
N PHE A 29 -4.06 19.25 -2.46
CA PHE A 29 -4.38 17.99 -3.13
C PHE A 29 -3.79 17.97 -4.55
N ILE A 30 -3.51 16.77 -5.08
CA ILE A 30 -3.03 16.58 -6.46
C ILE A 30 -4.13 16.92 -7.47
N THR A 31 -5.38 16.64 -7.11
CA THR A 31 -6.55 16.80 -7.97
C THR A 31 -7.63 17.61 -7.27
N ASP A 32 -8.54 18.17 -8.06
CA ASP A 32 -9.55 19.12 -7.60
C ASP A 32 -10.51 18.54 -6.54
N ILE A 33 -10.93 19.42 -5.63
CA ILE A 33 -12.13 19.28 -4.81
C ILE A 33 -12.91 20.58 -5.02
N LYS A 34 -14.15 20.49 -5.49
CA LYS A 34 -14.97 21.64 -5.86
C LYS A 34 -15.74 22.12 -4.64
N GLN A 35 -15.94 23.43 -4.53
CA GLN A 35 -16.79 23.99 -3.48
C GLN A 35 -18.21 23.45 -3.59
N GLY A 36 -18.83 23.18 -2.44
CA GLY A 36 -20.15 22.56 -2.34
C GLY A 36 -20.15 21.03 -2.42
N GLU A 37 -19.01 20.38 -2.68
CA GLU A 37 -18.93 18.92 -2.65
C GLU A 37 -18.97 18.38 -1.20
N SER A 38 -19.81 17.38 -0.98
CA SER A 38 -19.80 16.59 0.25
C SER A 38 -18.61 15.63 0.23
N VAL A 39 -17.82 15.67 1.30
CA VAL A 39 -16.66 14.80 1.48
C VAL A 39 -16.82 13.90 2.70
N ARG A 40 -16.25 12.70 2.65
CA ARG A 40 -16.13 11.79 3.79
C ARG A 40 -14.66 11.62 4.15
N ILE A 41 -14.34 11.47 5.42
CA ILE A 41 -12.97 11.17 5.84
C ILE A 41 -12.75 9.66 5.77
N GLY A 42 -11.87 9.23 4.88
CA GLY A 42 -11.40 7.86 4.79
C GLY A 42 -10.22 7.63 5.72
N TYR A 43 -10.32 6.61 6.58
CA TYR A 43 -9.23 6.12 7.41
C TYR A 43 -9.05 4.62 7.17
N GLY A 44 -7.80 4.15 7.24
CA GLY A 44 -7.49 2.73 7.13
C GLY A 44 -7.59 2.03 8.48
N ASN A 45 -7.88 0.73 8.46
CA ASN A 45 -7.79 -0.14 9.64
C ASN A 45 -6.52 -1.03 9.49
N PRO A 46 -5.42 -0.72 10.20
CA PRO A 46 -4.16 -1.45 10.08
C PRO A 46 -4.30 -2.95 10.32
N ALA A 47 -5.00 -3.36 11.38
CA ALA A 47 -5.18 -4.77 11.72
C ALA A 47 -5.86 -5.54 10.59
N LYS A 48 -6.92 -4.97 10.00
CA LYS A 48 -7.62 -5.57 8.86
C LYS A 48 -6.75 -5.61 7.60
N ILE A 49 -5.96 -4.57 7.35
CA ILE A 49 -5.04 -4.53 6.20
C ILE A 49 -3.98 -5.62 6.32
N ILE A 50 -3.36 -5.78 7.49
CA ILE A 50 -2.33 -6.80 7.75
C ILE A 50 -2.92 -8.20 7.66
N LYS A 51 -4.10 -8.44 8.26
CA LYS A 51 -4.80 -9.71 8.13
C LYS A 51 -5.07 -10.07 6.67
N ASN A 52 -5.64 -9.14 5.90
CA ASN A 52 -5.92 -9.38 4.48
C ASN A 52 -4.64 -9.63 3.67
N ALA A 53 -3.52 -8.99 4.03
CA ALA A 53 -2.23 -9.24 3.38
C ALA A 53 -1.73 -10.66 3.63
N ARG A 54 -1.88 -11.19 4.85
CA ARG A 54 -1.58 -12.60 5.17
C ARG A 54 -2.49 -13.56 4.41
N ASP A 55 -3.80 -13.29 4.39
CA ASP A 55 -4.76 -14.11 3.63
C ASP A 55 -4.41 -14.14 2.12
N ILE A 56 -3.89 -13.03 1.57
CA ILE A 56 -3.39 -12.99 0.18
C ILE A 56 -2.08 -13.77 0.03
N GLN A 57 -1.16 -13.67 0.98
CA GLN A 57 0.10 -14.42 0.98
C GLN A 57 -0.17 -15.93 0.91
N ASP A 58 -1.08 -16.44 1.72
CA ASP A 58 -1.44 -17.87 1.74
C ASP A 58 -1.97 -18.32 0.37
N ARG A 59 -2.81 -17.50 -0.27
CA ARG A 59 -3.36 -17.78 -1.60
C ARG A 59 -2.30 -17.73 -2.70
N VAL A 60 -1.39 -16.76 -2.63
CA VAL A 60 -0.28 -16.63 -3.57
C VAL A 60 0.67 -17.82 -3.42
N GLN A 61 0.97 -18.24 -2.20
CA GLN A 61 1.79 -19.41 -1.94
C GLN A 61 1.14 -20.68 -2.48
N ALA A 62 -0.16 -20.87 -2.27
CA ALA A 62 -0.90 -22.01 -2.80
C ALA A 62 -0.94 -22.04 -4.35
N PHE A 63 -1.02 -20.86 -4.98
CA PHE A 63 -0.96 -20.74 -6.44
C PHE A 63 0.44 -21.04 -7.00
N ASN A 64 1.50 -20.82 -6.20
CA ASN A 64 2.90 -21.05 -6.56
C ASN A 64 3.33 -20.35 -7.88
N PRO A 65 3.23 -19.01 -7.96
CA PRO A 65 3.56 -18.28 -9.19
C PRO A 65 5.06 -18.29 -9.46
N GLU A 66 5.42 -18.29 -10.75
CA GLU A 66 6.80 -18.10 -11.21
C GLU A 66 7.25 -16.63 -11.15
N GLY A 67 6.34 -15.68 -10.90
CA GLY A 67 6.64 -14.26 -10.76
C GLY A 67 5.52 -13.45 -10.10
N ILE A 68 5.88 -12.38 -9.39
CA ILE A 68 4.95 -11.50 -8.68
C ILE A 68 5.20 -10.04 -9.08
N PHE A 69 4.15 -9.36 -9.53
CA PHE A 69 4.16 -7.91 -9.72
C PHE A 69 3.56 -7.23 -8.48
N SER A 70 4.37 -6.48 -7.75
CA SER A 70 3.94 -5.77 -6.55
C SER A 70 3.74 -4.29 -6.82
N TYR A 71 2.54 -3.79 -6.56
CA TYR A 71 2.21 -2.37 -6.60
C TYR A 71 1.89 -1.91 -5.17
N SER A 72 2.86 -1.25 -4.54
CA SER A 72 2.68 -0.71 -3.19
C SER A 72 2.16 0.74 -3.26
N CYS A 73 1.10 1.02 -2.50
CA CYS A 73 0.59 2.38 -2.36
C CYS A 73 1.37 3.12 -1.28
N THR A 74 1.98 4.26 -1.61
CA THR A 74 2.74 5.09 -0.66
C THR A 74 1.90 5.48 0.57
N CYS A 75 0.59 5.69 0.40
CA CYS A 75 -0.32 5.98 1.51
C CYS A 75 -0.37 4.86 2.55
N ARG A 76 -0.25 3.59 2.13
CA ARG A 76 -0.20 2.45 3.06
C ARG A 76 1.09 2.41 3.86
N ARG A 77 2.23 2.76 3.24
CA ARG A 77 3.51 2.86 3.96
C ARG A 77 3.43 3.90 5.08
N PHE A 78 2.87 5.07 4.79
CA PHE A 78 2.70 6.12 5.81
C PHE A 78 1.67 5.77 6.89
N LEU A 79 0.65 4.95 6.57
CA LEU A 79 -0.35 4.51 7.52
C LEU A 79 0.19 3.44 8.47
N LEU A 80 0.91 2.46 7.93
CA LEU A 80 1.37 1.28 8.67
C LEU A 80 2.68 1.54 9.42
N GLN A 81 3.51 2.47 8.96
CA GLN A 81 4.77 2.86 9.62
C GLN A 81 5.59 1.64 10.08
N ASN A 82 5.75 1.44 11.38
CA ASN A 82 6.57 0.38 11.98
C ASN A 82 5.88 -1.00 12.00
N GLU A 83 4.59 -1.08 11.66
CA GLU A 83 3.86 -2.35 11.50
C GLU A 83 4.29 -3.14 10.26
N VAL A 84 5.07 -2.52 9.38
CA VAL A 84 5.60 -3.13 8.16
C VAL A 84 7.07 -2.79 7.98
N GLU A 85 7.82 -3.70 7.35
CA GLU A 85 9.22 -3.51 7.03
C GLU A 85 9.45 -2.25 6.16
N SER A 86 10.64 -1.66 6.26
CA SER A 86 10.98 -0.51 5.42
C SER A 86 11.16 -0.93 3.96
N LEU A 87 11.12 0.02 3.03
CA LEU A 87 11.40 -0.27 1.63
C LEU A 87 12.80 -0.90 1.46
N LYS A 88 13.77 -0.44 2.24
CA LYS A 88 15.13 -0.99 2.24
C LYS A 88 15.12 -2.45 2.69
N ASP A 89 14.48 -2.75 3.81
CA ASP A 89 14.42 -4.11 4.34
C ASP A 89 13.69 -5.05 3.38
N PHE A 90 12.59 -4.58 2.75
CA PHE A 90 11.89 -5.32 1.72
C PHE A 90 12.79 -5.64 0.53
N ILE A 91 13.54 -4.65 0.02
CA ILE A 91 14.46 -4.85 -1.12
C ILE A 91 15.57 -5.81 -0.74
N ASP A 92 16.20 -5.65 0.43
CA ASP A 92 17.28 -6.52 0.90
C ASP A 92 16.79 -7.98 1.05
N ARG A 93 15.56 -8.17 1.55
CA ARG A 93 14.92 -9.49 1.66
C ARG A 93 14.61 -10.09 0.30
N ALA A 94 14.05 -9.31 -0.63
CA ALA A 94 13.72 -9.74 -1.97
C ALA A 94 14.99 -10.10 -2.77
N ASP A 95 16.02 -9.27 -2.72
CA ASP A 95 17.31 -9.49 -3.39
C ASP A 95 17.97 -10.76 -2.88
N LYS A 96 18.00 -10.97 -1.55
CA LYS A 96 18.51 -12.20 -0.96
C LYS A 96 17.73 -13.43 -1.44
N ALA A 97 16.40 -13.36 -1.46
CA ALA A 97 15.57 -14.47 -1.93
C ALA A 97 15.82 -14.79 -3.41
N LEU A 98 15.97 -13.77 -4.26
CA LEU A 98 16.32 -13.93 -5.67
C LEU A 98 17.71 -14.53 -5.86
N TYR A 99 18.69 -14.07 -5.07
CA TYR A 99 20.05 -14.60 -5.10
C TYR A 99 20.08 -16.09 -4.74
N GLU A 100 19.40 -16.49 -3.66
CA GLU A 100 19.29 -17.89 -3.24
C GLU A 100 18.56 -18.75 -4.30
N ALA A 101 17.47 -18.26 -4.88
CA ALA A 101 16.74 -18.95 -5.94
C ALA A 101 17.58 -19.17 -7.20
N LYS A 102 18.40 -18.18 -7.58
CA LYS A 102 19.34 -18.30 -8.73
C LYS A 102 20.30 -19.47 -8.56
N HIS A 103 20.81 -19.70 -7.36
CA HIS A 103 21.81 -20.75 -7.09
C HIS A 103 21.19 -22.14 -6.85
N LYS A 104 19.91 -22.21 -6.45
CA LYS A 104 19.22 -23.46 -6.12
C LYS A 104 18.25 -23.95 -7.20
N GLY A 105 18.09 -23.19 -8.29
CA GLY A 105 17.25 -23.53 -9.44
C GLY A 105 15.88 -22.84 -9.41
N ARG A 106 15.23 -22.77 -10.57
CA ARG A 106 14.04 -21.93 -10.87
C ARG A 106 12.79 -22.21 -10.01
N ASN A 107 12.78 -23.25 -9.18
CA ASN A 107 11.64 -23.69 -8.37
C ASN A 107 12.00 -23.80 -6.87
N TYR A 108 12.80 -22.85 -6.35
CA TYR A 108 13.19 -22.84 -4.94
C TYR A 108 12.52 -21.69 -4.17
N VAL A 109 11.67 -22.02 -3.20
CA VAL A 109 10.98 -21.05 -2.34
C VAL A 109 11.77 -20.86 -1.04
N VAL A 110 12.19 -19.62 -0.76
CA VAL A 110 12.86 -19.26 0.50
C VAL A 110 11.79 -18.83 1.51
N LEU A 111 11.51 -19.69 2.50
CA LEU A 111 10.63 -19.39 3.62
C LEU A 111 11.49 -18.84 4.77
N LYS A 112 11.20 -17.63 5.23
CA LYS A 112 11.78 -17.02 6.44
C LYS A 112 10.69 -16.44 7.31
#